data_AF-N1U6H1-F1
#
_entry.id   AF-N1U6H1-F1
#
_cell.length_a   1.000
_cell.length_b   1.000
_cell.length_c   1.000
_cell.angle_alpha   90.00
_cell.angle_beta   90.00
_cell.angle_gamma   90.00
#
_symmetry.space_group_name_H-M   'P 1'
#
loop_
_entity.id
_entity.type
_entity.pdbx_description
1 polymer ?
#
loop_
_entity_poly.entity_id
_entity_poly.type
_entity_poly.pdbx_seq_one_letter_code
_entity_poly.pdbx_strand_id
1 'polypeptide(L)'
;MGIFYRISVFCFFLIFTYVNLLEVAVYLNHYYLVCLLLFILIWIPADRALNIFHIFRIFKSGSIEEIDPIPQWSLYILRFQIGAVYFFGGIGKLVPDWLFDAQPVRIWLLRNSDIPLFGPILSMSATGYFFSYAGLMFDLSVPFLLLFRKTRMLGYSLVVIFHFLTWKLFPIGMFPWVMILNATLFFSPTWPVDLFQFLKSKSMLPDRENIFHFLWTRFPIHFKKSVLAFIESYLFF
;
A
#
# COMPACT_ATOMS: atom_id res chain seq x y z
N MET A 1 14.46 -6.76 -2.97
CA MET A 1 15.25 -8.02 -2.91
C MET A 1 16.07 -8.15 -1.62
N GLY A 2 16.38 -7.06 -0.90
CA GLY A 2 17.09 -7.13 0.39
C GLY A 2 18.62 -7.22 0.27
N ILE A 3 19.14 -7.48 -0.94
CA ILE A 3 20.57 -7.41 -1.25
C ILE A 3 20.99 -5.93 -1.27
N PHE A 4 22.08 -5.58 -0.57
CA PHE A 4 22.58 -4.21 -0.41
C PHE A 4 21.55 -3.19 0.11
N TYR A 5 20.60 -3.65 0.93
CA TYR A 5 19.47 -2.86 1.42
C TYR A 5 19.82 -1.42 1.83
N ARG A 6 20.82 -1.24 2.70
CA ARG A 6 21.18 0.10 3.21
C ARG A 6 21.63 1.03 2.09
N ILE A 7 22.46 0.53 1.17
CA ILE A 7 22.96 1.29 0.02
C ILE A 7 21.80 1.61 -0.91
N SER A 8 20.95 0.63 -1.24
CA SER A 8 19.81 0.82 -2.13
C SER A 8 18.81 1.84 -1.58
N VAL A 9 18.45 1.75 -0.29
CA VAL A 9 17.52 2.71 0.35
C VAL A 9 18.16 4.10 0.41
N PHE A 10 19.45 4.20 0.74
CA PHE A 10 20.15 5.48 0.77
C PHE A 10 20.23 6.14 -0.62
N CYS A 11 20.65 5.41 -1.65
CA CYS A 11 20.66 5.91 -3.02
C CYS A 11 19.26 6.30 -3.49
N PHE A 12 18.25 5.49 -3.16
CA PHE A 12 16.87 5.81 -3.53
C PHE A 12 16.36 7.05 -2.80
N PHE A 13 16.67 7.21 -1.51
CA PHE A 13 16.37 8.43 -0.76
C PHE A 13 16.98 9.66 -1.43
N LEU A 14 18.26 9.62 -1.81
CA LEU A 14 18.94 10.75 -2.46
C LEU A 14 18.32 11.08 -3.82
N ILE A 15 18.18 10.08 -4.69
CA ILE A 15 17.64 10.27 -6.05
C ILE A 15 16.19 10.78 -5.97
N PHE A 16 15.35 10.13 -5.17
CA PHE A 16 13.94 10.48 -5.05
C PHE A 16 13.76 11.87 -4.45
N THR A 17 14.52 12.20 -3.40
CA THR A 17 14.47 13.54 -2.78
C THR A 17 14.97 14.61 -3.75
N TYR A 18 16.06 14.36 -4.47
CA TYR A 18 16.58 15.29 -5.48
C TYR A 18 15.55 15.59 -6.56
N VAL A 19 14.95 14.55 -7.16
CA VAL A 19 13.92 14.72 -8.20
C VAL A 19 12.69 15.45 -7.66
N ASN A 20 12.25 15.11 -6.45
CA ASN A 20 11.10 15.77 -5.80
C ASN A 20 11.36 17.25 -5.48
N LEU A 21 12.61 17.64 -5.20
CA LEU A 21 12.97 19.04 -4.95
C LEU A 21 13.18 19.86 -6.23
N LEU A 22 13.55 19.23 -7.34
CA LEU A 22 13.70 19.91 -8.63
C LEU A 22 12.35 20.30 -9.24
N GLU A 23 11.34 19.46 -9.09
CA GLU A 23 10.07 19.60 -9.81
C GLU A 23 8.95 20.17 -8.93
N VAL A 24 9.05 21.48 -8.62
CA VAL A 24 8.05 22.19 -7.81
C VAL A 24 6.64 22.11 -8.41
N ALA A 25 6.51 22.03 -9.74
CA ALA A 25 5.20 21.97 -10.42
C ALA A 25 4.45 20.65 -10.19
N VAL A 26 5.15 19.58 -9.77
CA VAL A 26 4.57 18.25 -9.52
C VAL A 26 4.61 17.91 -8.01
N TYR A 27 4.88 18.89 -7.16
CA TYR A 27 4.93 18.67 -5.72
C TYR A 27 3.59 18.11 -5.19
N LEU A 28 3.69 16.95 -4.55
CA LEU A 28 2.61 16.29 -3.84
C LEU A 28 3.10 15.91 -2.46
N ASN A 29 2.30 16.22 -1.43
CA ASN A 29 2.58 15.85 -0.03
C ASN A 29 2.90 14.34 0.14
N HIS A 30 2.39 13.52 -0.77
CA HIS A 30 2.61 12.07 -0.79
C HIS A 30 4.04 11.68 -1.18
N TYR A 31 4.71 12.45 -2.05
CA TYR A 31 6.12 12.24 -2.35
C TYR A 31 7.00 12.65 -1.18
N TYR A 32 6.62 13.71 -0.47
CA TYR A 32 7.28 14.06 0.78
C TYR A 32 7.19 12.92 1.82
N LEU A 33 6.02 12.26 1.96
CA LEU A 33 5.90 11.06 2.79
C LEU A 33 6.87 9.94 2.36
N VAL A 34 7.03 9.71 1.05
CA VAL A 34 8.00 8.71 0.55
C VAL A 34 9.43 9.09 0.96
N CYS A 35 9.82 10.36 0.86
CA CYS A 35 11.12 10.82 1.37
C CYS A 35 11.31 10.52 2.86
N LEU A 36 10.30 10.79 3.69
CA LEU A 36 10.34 10.53 5.13
C LEU A 36 10.45 9.03 5.43
N LEU A 37 9.67 8.18 4.75
CA LEU A 37 9.73 6.74 4.93
C LEU A 37 11.09 6.19 4.51
N LEU A 38 11.64 6.63 3.36
CA LEU A 38 12.97 6.24 2.92
C LEU A 38 14.05 6.67 3.91
N PHE A 39 13.96 7.89 4.45
CA PHE A 39 14.87 8.36 5.48
C PHE A 39 14.81 7.48 6.74
N ILE A 40 13.62 7.15 7.22
CA ILE A 40 13.43 6.24 8.37
C ILE A 40 14.01 4.85 8.08
N LEU A 41 13.79 4.33 6.87
CA LEU A 41 14.25 2.99 6.45
C LEU A 41 15.79 2.87 6.43
N ILE A 42 16.56 3.95 6.23
CA ILE A 42 18.03 3.92 6.32
C ILE A 42 18.49 3.38 7.69
N TRP A 43 17.74 3.69 8.74
CA TRP A 43 18.07 3.35 10.13
C TRP A 43 17.52 1.98 10.54
N ILE A 44 16.47 1.51 9.88
CA ILE A 44 15.81 0.24 10.18
C ILE A 44 16.56 -0.93 9.54
N PRO A 45 16.93 -1.98 10.28
CA PRO A 45 17.57 -3.18 9.71
C PRO A 45 16.53 -4.12 9.07
N ALA A 46 15.80 -3.65 8.05
CA ALA A 46 14.72 -4.40 7.40
C ALA A 46 15.22 -5.58 6.53
N ASP A 47 16.53 -5.64 6.26
CA ASP A 47 17.22 -6.70 5.52
C ASP A 47 17.41 -7.99 6.33
N ARG A 48 17.20 -7.94 7.65
CA ARG A 48 17.36 -9.08 8.56
C ARG A 48 16.21 -10.10 8.47
N ALA A 49 15.10 -9.76 7.83
CA ALA A 49 13.95 -10.67 7.67
C ALA A 49 13.48 -10.71 6.22
N LEU A 50 13.04 -11.88 5.76
CA LEU A 50 12.38 -12.07 4.45
C LEU A 50 13.14 -11.50 3.24
N ASN A 51 14.47 -11.42 3.30
CA ASN A 51 15.29 -11.13 2.13
C ASN A 51 15.27 -12.30 1.13
N ILE A 52 15.77 -12.10 -0.09
CA ILE A 52 15.72 -13.13 -1.14
C ILE A 52 16.43 -14.42 -0.74
N PHE A 53 17.49 -14.35 0.07
CA PHE A 53 18.20 -15.53 0.58
C PHE A 53 17.35 -16.30 1.59
N HIS A 54 16.63 -15.61 2.49
CA HIS A 54 15.70 -16.24 3.41
C HIS A 54 14.53 -16.88 2.67
N ILE A 55 13.95 -16.19 1.69
CA ILE A 55 12.87 -16.74 0.86
C ILE A 55 13.35 -17.99 0.12
N PHE A 56 14.52 -17.93 -0.53
CA PHE A 56 15.10 -19.08 -1.24
C PHE A 56 15.38 -20.25 -0.28
N ARG A 57 15.88 -19.98 0.93
CA ARG A 57 16.11 -20.99 1.96
C ARG A 57 14.80 -21.62 2.41
N ILE A 58 13.75 -20.84 2.68
CA ILE A 58 12.42 -21.35 3.03
C ILE A 58 11.87 -22.27 1.93
N PHE A 59 12.03 -21.91 0.66
CA PHE A 59 11.65 -22.78 -0.45
C PHE A 59 12.49 -24.06 -0.49
N LYS A 60 13.81 -24.00 -0.25
CA LYS A 60 14.74 -25.14 -0.32
C LYS A 60 14.79 -26.03 0.92
N SER A 61 14.56 -25.53 2.13
CA SER A 61 14.59 -26.30 3.40
C SER A 61 13.18 -26.62 3.89
N GLY A 62 12.18 -25.83 3.48
CA GLY A 62 10.78 -26.04 3.84
C GLY A 62 10.46 -25.61 5.27
N SER A 63 11.49 -25.23 6.03
CA SER A 63 11.45 -24.65 7.36
C SER A 63 11.72 -23.16 7.29
N ILE A 64 11.10 -22.42 8.20
CA ILE A 64 11.46 -21.03 8.46
C ILE A 64 12.54 -21.10 9.53
N GLU A 65 13.79 -20.89 9.13
CA GLU A 65 14.87 -20.76 10.10
C GLU A 65 14.63 -19.54 11.00
N GLU A 66 15.21 -19.55 12.19
CA GLU A 66 15.11 -18.42 13.13
C GLU A 66 15.56 -17.13 12.45
N ILE A 67 14.60 -16.22 12.26
CA ILE A 67 14.85 -14.88 11.76
C ILE A 67 15.39 -14.08 12.93
N ASP A 68 16.49 -13.36 12.73
CA ASP A 68 17.05 -12.48 13.75
C ASP A 68 15.98 -11.50 14.27
N PRO A 69 15.87 -11.34 15.60
CA PRO A 69 14.89 -10.43 16.17
C PRO A 69 15.19 -9.00 15.71
N ILE A 70 14.18 -8.35 15.11
CA ILE A 70 14.23 -6.93 14.75
C ILE A 70 13.78 -6.10 15.95
N PRO A 71 14.49 -5.00 16.29
CA PRO A 71 14.08 -4.11 17.36
C PRO A 71 12.67 -3.57 17.16
N GLN A 72 11.84 -3.59 18.22
CA GLN A 72 10.44 -3.19 18.12
C GLN A 72 10.26 -1.71 17.71
N TRP A 73 11.21 -0.85 18.07
CA TRP A 73 11.18 0.58 17.70
C TRP A 73 11.06 0.77 16.18
N SER A 74 11.64 -0.14 15.38
CA SER A 74 11.60 -0.07 13.93
C SER A 74 10.17 -0.14 13.39
N LEU A 75 9.32 -0.95 14.01
CA LEU A 75 7.92 -1.04 13.64
C LEU A 75 7.10 0.13 14.19
N TYR A 76 7.39 0.57 15.42
CA TYR A 76 6.67 1.68 16.04
C TYR A 76 6.92 3.01 15.34
N ILE A 77 8.15 3.31 14.88
CA ILE A 77 8.44 4.54 14.16
C ILE A 77 7.71 4.59 12.81
N LEU A 78 7.61 3.45 12.10
CA LEU A 78 6.84 3.37 10.86
C LEU A 78 5.34 3.53 11.12
N ARG A 79 4.80 2.86 12.14
CA ARG A 79 3.39 3.04 12.56
C ARG A 79 3.09 4.49 12.93
N PHE A 80 3.99 5.13 13.66
CA PHE A 80 3.88 6.54 14.02
C PHE A 80 3.86 7.41 12.77
N GLN A 81 4.79 7.24 11.83
CA GLN A 81 4.85 8.02 10.60
C GLN A 81 3.55 7.90 9.78
N ILE A 82 3.02 6.68 9.61
CA ILE A 82 1.77 6.43 8.89
C ILE A 82 0.57 7.00 9.66
N GLY A 83 0.52 6.81 10.97
CA GLY A 83 -0.53 7.36 11.82
C GLY A 83 -0.56 8.90 11.82
N ALA A 84 0.61 9.53 11.83
CA ALA A 84 0.76 10.98 11.77
C ALA A 84 0.16 11.56 10.49
N VAL A 85 0.40 10.94 9.34
CA VAL A 85 -0.16 11.39 8.05
C VAL A 85 -1.69 11.44 8.10
N TYR A 86 -2.34 10.39 8.61
CA TYR A 86 -3.79 10.38 8.78
C TYR A 86 -4.23 11.44 9.80
N PHE A 87 -3.68 11.42 11.01
CA PHE A 87 -4.14 12.28 12.09
C PHE A 87 -4.00 13.77 11.74
N PHE A 88 -2.85 14.18 11.22
CA PHE A 88 -2.63 15.56 10.77
C PHE A 88 -3.39 15.88 9.47
N GLY A 89 -3.63 14.89 8.61
CA GLY A 89 -4.54 15.01 7.47
C GLY A 89 -5.97 15.32 7.90
N GLY A 90 -6.40 14.78 9.06
CA GLY A 90 -7.68 15.10 9.70
C GLY A 90 -7.66 16.48 10.36
N ILE A 91 -6.59 16.86 11.07
CA ILE A 91 -6.44 18.21 11.63
C ILE A 91 -6.50 19.27 10.52
N GLY A 92 -5.84 19.03 9.38
CA GLY A 92 -5.89 19.93 8.23
C GLY A 92 -7.28 20.10 7.61
N LYS A 93 -8.24 19.23 7.95
CA LYS A 93 -9.66 19.32 7.56
C LYS A 93 -10.53 20.07 8.57
N LEU A 94 -9.98 20.48 9.72
CA LEU A 94 -10.67 21.31 10.71
C LEU A 94 -10.60 22.80 10.31
N VAL A 95 -11.05 23.10 9.09
CA VAL A 95 -11.06 24.44 8.52
C VAL A 95 -12.45 24.78 7.95
N PRO A 96 -12.85 26.06 7.91
CA PRO A 96 -14.18 26.46 7.46
C PRO A 96 -14.59 25.87 6.11
N ASP A 97 -13.73 25.95 5.10
CA ASP A 97 -14.02 25.45 3.75
C ASP A 97 -14.37 23.96 3.72
N TRP A 98 -13.71 23.15 4.56
CA TRP A 98 -13.97 21.72 4.63
C TRP A 98 -15.24 21.43 5.41
N LEU A 99 -15.44 22.09 6.56
CA LEU A 99 -16.55 21.81 7.48
C LEU A 99 -17.88 22.40 6.98
N PHE A 100 -17.87 23.65 6.55
CA PHE A 100 -19.08 24.41 6.22
C PHE A 100 -19.37 24.42 4.72
N ASP A 101 -18.36 24.35 3.86
CA ASP A 101 -18.58 24.37 2.40
C ASP A 101 -18.39 23.00 1.73
N ALA A 102 -17.93 22.00 2.49
CA ALA A 102 -17.56 20.67 2.00
C ALA A 102 -16.57 20.72 0.82
N GLN A 103 -15.69 21.70 0.80
CA GLN A 103 -14.67 21.89 -0.23
C GLN A 103 -13.31 21.34 0.21
N PRO A 104 -12.49 20.82 -0.73
CA PRO A 104 -12.74 20.70 -2.17
C PRO A 104 -13.56 19.46 -2.57
N VAL A 105 -13.99 18.64 -1.60
CA VAL A 105 -14.66 17.33 -1.83
C VAL A 105 -15.84 17.46 -2.79
N ARG A 106 -16.71 18.44 -2.58
CA ARG A 106 -17.90 18.65 -3.41
C ARG A 106 -17.53 18.98 -4.87
N ILE A 107 -16.50 19.81 -5.11
CA ILE A 107 -15.99 20.07 -6.47
C ILE A 107 -15.52 18.77 -7.12
N TRP A 108 -14.79 17.92 -6.40
CA TRP A 108 -14.27 16.69 -6.96
C TRP A 108 -15.36 15.65 -7.24
N LEU A 109 -16.37 15.52 -6.38
CA LEU A 109 -17.51 14.63 -6.62
C LEU A 109 -18.32 15.08 -7.85
N LEU A 110 -18.53 16.39 -8.02
CA LEU A 110 -19.23 16.94 -9.19
C LEU A 110 -18.50 16.61 -10.51
N ARG A 111 -17.16 16.60 -10.52
CA ARG A 111 -16.37 16.18 -11.70
C ARG A 111 -16.55 14.71 -12.07
N ASN A 112 -17.08 13.89 -11.16
CA ASN A 112 -17.35 12.47 -11.37
C ASN A 112 -18.86 12.20 -11.55
N SER A 113 -19.66 13.23 -11.85
CA SER A 113 -21.12 13.12 -12.02
C SER A 113 -21.54 12.36 -13.29
N ASP A 114 -20.60 12.05 -14.19
CA ASP A 114 -20.85 11.27 -15.41
C ASP A 114 -20.77 9.75 -15.20
N ILE A 115 -20.40 9.28 -13.98
CA ILE A 115 -20.32 7.84 -13.69
C ILE A 115 -21.73 7.23 -13.79
N PRO A 116 -21.93 6.19 -14.62
CA PRO A 116 -23.23 5.51 -14.72
C PRO A 116 -23.71 5.03 -13.34
N LEU A 117 -25.02 5.11 -13.09
CA LEU A 117 -25.70 4.72 -11.84
C LEU A 117 -25.44 5.62 -10.62
N PHE A 118 -24.22 6.14 -10.43
CA PHE A 118 -23.84 6.89 -9.22
C PHE A 118 -23.75 8.41 -9.43
N GLY A 119 -23.58 8.87 -10.67
CA GLY A 119 -23.42 10.27 -11.03
C GLY A 119 -24.41 11.26 -10.39
N PRO A 120 -25.75 11.00 -10.47
CA PRO A 120 -26.75 11.84 -9.84
C PRO A 120 -26.64 11.93 -8.32
N ILE A 121 -26.17 10.87 -7.66
CA ILE A 121 -25.96 10.86 -6.20
C ILE A 121 -24.70 11.65 -5.86
N LEU A 122 -23.63 11.51 -6.65
CA LEU A 122 -22.37 12.23 -6.44
C LEU A 122 -22.50 13.74 -6.61
N SER A 123 -23.45 14.21 -7.43
CA SER A 123 -23.69 15.65 -7.64
C SER A 123 -24.51 16.32 -6.52
N MET A 124 -25.13 15.55 -5.63
CA MET A 124 -25.90 16.10 -4.51
C MET A 124 -24.99 16.78 -3.48
N SER A 125 -25.41 17.95 -2.98
CA SER A 125 -24.70 18.66 -1.91
C SER A 125 -24.56 17.81 -0.65
N ALA A 126 -25.61 17.06 -0.28
CA ALA A 126 -25.62 16.15 0.87
C ALA A 126 -24.50 15.10 0.79
N THR A 127 -24.21 14.58 -0.40
CA THR A 127 -23.11 13.63 -0.62
C THR A 127 -21.75 14.29 -0.38
N GLY A 128 -21.57 15.54 -0.82
CA GLY A 128 -20.38 16.33 -0.53
C GLY A 128 -20.12 16.49 0.97
N TYR A 129 -21.14 16.87 1.74
CA TYR A 129 -21.03 16.97 3.20
C TYR A 129 -20.75 15.61 3.84
N PHE A 130 -21.46 14.56 3.42
CA PHE A 130 -21.21 13.21 3.93
C PHE A 130 -19.74 12.80 3.73
N PHE A 131 -19.19 12.94 2.53
CA PHE A 131 -17.79 12.59 2.26
C PHE A 131 -16.80 13.50 3.00
N SER A 132 -17.13 14.79 3.16
CA SER A 132 -16.31 15.73 3.94
C SER A 132 -16.18 15.28 5.40
N TYR A 133 -17.31 15.06 6.09
CA TYR A 133 -17.30 14.63 7.49
C TYR A 133 -16.80 13.20 7.66
N ALA A 134 -17.16 12.28 6.76
CA ALA A 134 -16.66 10.91 6.78
C ALA A 134 -15.13 10.87 6.62
N GLY A 135 -14.57 11.65 5.69
CA GLY A 135 -13.12 11.73 5.49
C GLY A 135 -12.39 12.34 6.69
N LEU A 136 -12.94 13.40 7.29
CA LEU A 136 -12.42 13.99 8.52
C LEU A 136 -12.41 12.97 9.68
N MET A 137 -13.54 12.32 9.94
CA MET A 137 -13.67 11.34 11.02
C MET A 137 -12.78 10.13 10.79
N PHE A 138 -12.68 9.67 9.55
CA PHE A 138 -11.78 8.58 9.17
C PHE A 138 -10.33 8.94 9.50
N ASP A 139 -9.83 10.08 9.02
CA ASP A 139 -8.44 10.49 9.20
C ASP A 139 -8.07 10.68 10.69
N LEU A 140 -8.97 11.27 11.47
CA LEU A 140 -8.74 11.46 12.91
C LEU A 140 -8.81 10.16 13.72
N SER A 141 -9.53 9.14 13.25
CA SER A 141 -9.78 7.92 14.04
C SER A 141 -8.98 6.69 13.59
N VAL A 142 -8.65 6.58 12.30
CA VAL A 142 -8.12 5.35 11.72
C VAL A 142 -6.79 4.89 12.34
N PRO A 143 -5.83 5.77 12.72
CA PRO A 143 -4.60 5.31 13.36
C PRO A 143 -4.89 4.59 14.68
N PHE A 144 -5.83 5.12 15.46
CA PHE A 144 -6.24 4.53 16.72
C PHE A 144 -6.98 3.21 16.51
N LEU A 145 -7.91 3.15 15.55
CA LEU A 145 -8.61 1.90 15.20
C LEU A 145 -7.63 0.79 14.81
N LEU A 146 -6.57 1.11 14.07
CA LEU A 146 -5.55 0.16 13.64
C LEU A 146 -4.63 -0.30 14.79
N LEU A 147 -4.32 0.58 15.74
CA LEU A 147 -3.51 0.23 16.92
C LEU A 147 -4.23 -0.78 17.82
N PHE A 148 -5.53 -0.60 18.06
CA PHE A 148 -6.31 -1.48 18.93
C PHE A 148 -6.64 -2.81 18.25
N ARG A 149 -6.19 -3.93 18.86
CA ARG A 149 -6.34 -5.28 18.30
C ARG A 149 -7.79 -5.65 17.95
N LYS A 150 -8.77 -5.22 18.76
CA LYS A 150 -10.20 -5.55 18.57
C LYS A 150 -10.82 -4.82 17.37
N THR A 151 -10.38 -3.60 17.09
CA THR A 151 -10.91 -2.76 16.00
C THR A 151 -10.04 -2.79 14.75
N ARG A 152 -8.85 -3.40 14.80
CA ARG A 152 -7.88 -3.36 13.69
C ARG A 152 -8.45 -3.83 12.35
N MET A 153 -9.23 -4.92 12.36
CA MET A 153 -9.84 -5.42 11.12
C MET A 153 -10.84 -4.42 10.56
N LEU A 154 -11.67 -3.83 11.41
CA LEU A 154 -12.59 -2.76 11.01
C LEU A 154 -11.81 -1.56 10.46
N GLY A 155 -10.78 -1.10 11.18
CA GLY A 155 -9.92 0.00 10.75
C GLY A 155 -9.28 -0.26 9.39
N TYR A 156 -8.74 -1.47 9.17
CA TYR A 156 -8.14 -1.84 7.89
C TYR A 156 -9.17 -1.94 6.76
N SER A 157 -10.36 -2.47 7.01
CA SER A 157 -11.45 -2.45 6.04
C SER A 157 -11.83 -1.02 5.65
N LEU A 158 -11.91 -0.11 6.62
CA LEU A 158 -12.15 1.32 6.36
C LEU A 158 -11.00 1.93 5.55
N VAL A 159 -9.73 1.60 5.83
CA VAL A 159 -8.58 2.04 5.02
C VAL A 159 -8.76 1.63 3.57
N VAL A 160 -9.08 0.37 3.30
CA VAL A 160 -9.24 -0.14 1.93
C VAL A 160 -10.39 0.57 1.22
N ILE A 161 -11.55 0.69 1.87
CA ILE A 161 -12.72 1.37 1.29
C ILE A 161 -12.42 2.83 1.02
N PHE A 162 -11.89 3.55 2.01
CA PHE A 162 -11.58 4.97 1.90
C PHE A 162 -10.60 5.22 0.76
N HIS A 163 -9.48 4.51 0.72
CA HIS A 163 -8.46 4.70 -0.31
C HIS A 163 -8.91 4.25 -1.70
N PHE A 164 -9.73 3.21 -1.79
CA PHE A 164 -10.32 2.85 -3.08
C PHE A 164 -11.24 3.96 -3.61
N LEU A 165 -12.10 4.52 -2.75
CA LEU A 165 -12.98 5.64 -3.11
C LEU A 165 -12.17 6.88 -3.49
N THR A 166 -11.17 7.25 -2.70
CA THR A 166 -10.36 8.44 -3.00
C THR A 166 -9.50 8.24 -4.25
N TRP A 167 -8.97 7.05 -4.51
CA TRP A 167 -8.29 6.73 -5.78
C TRP A 167 -9.23 6.89 -6.99
N LYS A 168 -10.47 6.41 -6.88
CA LYS A 168 -11.43 6.45 -7.98
C LYS A 168 -11.95 7.85 -8.25
N LEU A 169 -12.19 8.63 -7.19
CA LEU A 169 -12.88 9.91 -7.26
C LEU A 169 -11.93 11.11 -7.32
N PHE A 170 -10.71 11.00 -6.79
CA PHE A 170 -9.78 12.12 -6.61
C PHE A 170 -8.44 11.87 -7.33
N PRO A 171 -7.84 12.90 -7.96
CA PRO A 171 -6.57 12.77 -8.66
C PRO A 171 -5.38 12.81 -7.69
N ILE A 172 -5.25 11.79 -6.83
CA ILE A 172 -4.24 11.74 -5.74
C ILE A 172 -3.10 10.73 -6.00
N GLY A 173 -2.99 10.24 -7.23
CA GLY A 173 -1.86 9.44 -7.70
C GLY A 173 -1.66 8.13 -6.94
N MET A 174 -0.41 7.82 -6.56
CA MET A 174 -0.02 6.56 -5.93
C MET A 174 -0.42 6.44 -4.45
N PHE A 175 -0.83 7.54 -3.81
CA PHE A 175 -1.03 7.59 -2.36
C PHE A 175 -1.99 6.53 -1.81
N PRO A 176 -3.17 6.28 -2.41
CA PRO A 176 -4.10 5.26 -1.92
C PRO A 176 -3.46 3.87 -1.77
N TRP A 177 -2.70 3.45 -2.77
CA TRP A 177 -2.05 2.15 -2.80
C TRP A 177 -0.92 2.07 -1.78
N VAL A 178 -0.12 3.14 -1.67
CA VAL A 178 0.94 3.25 -0.65
C VAL A 178 0.34 3.13 0.75
N MET A 179 -0.78 3.79 1.01
CA MET A 179 -1.40 3.80 2.34
C MET A 179 -2.08 2.48 2.69
N ILE A 180 -2.76 1.82 1.75
CA ILE A 180 -3.32 0.48 1.94
C ILE A 180 -2.20 -0.50 2.31
N LEU A 181 -1.10 -0.51 1.55
CA LEU A 181 0.03 -1.39 1.81
C LEU A 181 0.69 -1.08 3.15
N ASN A 182 0.92 0.20 3.47
CA ASN A 182 1.53 0.57 4.75
C ASN A 182 0.62 0.33 5.97
N ALA A 183 -0.71 0.32 5.81
CA ALA A 183 -1.61 -0.02 6.90
C ALA A 183 -1.42 -1.48 7.38
N THR A 184 -0.83 -2.35 6.57
CA THR A 184 -0.44 -3.71 6.99
C THR A 184 0.61 -3.71 8.11
N LEU A 185 1.37 -2.63 8.29
CA LEU A 185 2.32 -2.48 9.41
C LEU A 185 1.64 -2.53 10.78
N PHE A 186 0.34 -2.25 10.87
CA PHE A 186 -0.41 -2.32 12.12
C PHE A 186 -0.79 -3.75 12.52
N PHE A 187 -0.62 -4.73 11.64
CA PHE A 187 -0.86 -6.15 11.94
C PHE A 187 0.29 -6.79 12.73
N SER A 188 0.12 -8.08 13.07
CA SER A 188 1.16 -8.86 13.74
C SER A 188 2.44 -8.84 12.92
N PRO A 189 3.63 -8.61 13.48
CA PRO A 189 4.89 -8.68 12.73
C PRO A 189 5.10 -10.00 11.97
N THR A 190 4.45 -11.07 12.44
CA THR A 190 4.48 -12.41 11.85
C THR A 190 3.49 -12.60 10.70
N TRP A 191 2.58 -11.66 10.44
CA TRP A 191 1.51 -11.85 9.45
C TRP A 191 2.00 -12.27 8.06
N PRO A 192 3.15 -11.79 7.52
CA PRO A 192 3.61 -12.23 6.21
C PRO A 192 4.06 -13.70 6.24
N VAL A 193 4.67 -14.12 7.34
CA VAL A 193 5.09 -15.50 7.58
C VAL A 193 3.87 -16.39 7.74
N ASP A 194 2.88 -15.97 8.55
CA ASP A 194 1.64 -16.71 8.78
C ASP A 194 0.85 -16.88 7.48
N LEU A 195 0.80 -15.83 6.65
CA LEU A 195 0.17 -15.87 5.33
C LEU A 195 0.91 -16.83 4.40
N PHE A 196 2.23 -16.79 4.38
CA PHE A 196 3.04 -17.71 3.55
C PHE A 196 2.80 -19.17 3.96
N GLN A 197 2.80 -19.47 5.27
CA GLN A 197 2.50 -20.80 5.79
C GLN A 197 1.08 -21.26 5.43
N PHE A 198 0.09 -20.37 5.55
CA PHE A 198 -1.28 -20.64 5.14
C PHE A 198 -1.37 -20.99 3.65
N LEU A 199 -0.77 -20.19 2.76
CA LEU A 199 -0.79 -20.44 1.32
C LEU A 199 -0.08 -21.75 0.96
N LYS A 200 1.03 -22.08 1.63
CA LYS A 200 1.71 -23.37 1.49
C LYS A 200 0.82 -24.53 1.93
N SER A 201 0.15 -24.41 3.08
CA SER A 201 -0.77 -25.46 3.58
C SER A 201 -1.95 -25.73 2.65
N LYS A 202 -2.33 -24.75 1.83
CA LYS A 202 -3.41 -24.85 0.84
C LYS A 202 -2.90 -25.26 -0.55
N SER A 203 -1.63 -25.62 -0.70
CA SER A 203 -0.98 -25.93 -1.98
C SER A 203 -1.19 -24.81 -3.03
N MET A 204 -1.35 -23.57 -2.56
CA MET A 204 -1.46 -22.37 -3.41
C MET A 204 -0.08 -21.84 -3.80
N LEU A 205 0.98 -22.40 -3.23
CA LEU A 205 2.36 -22.19 -3.62
C LEU A 205 2.91 -23.50 -4.19
N PRO A 206 3.83 -23.43 -5.18
CA PRO A 206 4.47 -24.60 -5.76
C PRO A 206 5.17 -25.43 -4.68
N ASP A 207 4.94 -26.74 -4.69
CA ASP A 207 5.92 -27.67 -4.15
C ASP A 207 7.17 -27.66 -5.04
N ARG A 208 8.31 -27.93 -4.40
CA ARG A 208 9.67 -27.58 -4.83
C ARG A 208 10.07 -27.91 -6.28
N GLU A 209 9.37 -28.79 -6.97
CA GLU A 209 9.96 -29.43 -8.13
C GLU A 209 9.83 -28.67 -9.45
N ASN A 210 8.95 -27.65 -9.57
CA ASN A 210 9.08 -26.70 -10.67
C ASN A 210 8.10 -25.52 -10.53
N ILE A 211 8.62 -24.34 -10.14
CA ILE A 211 7.86 -23.08 -10.17
C ILE A 211 7.28 -22.82 -11.57
N PHE A 212 8.04 -23.15 -12.62
CA PHE A 212 7.57 -23.06 -14.01
C PHE A 212 6.40 -24.01 -14.31
N HIS A 213 6.42 -25.24 -13.80
CA HIS A 213 5.34 -26.21 -13.98
C HIS A 213 4.08 -25.78 -13.19
N PHE A 214 4.25 -25.25 -11.99
CA PHE A 214 3.13 -24.72 -11.20
C PHE A 214 2.48 -23.50 -11.85
N LEU A 215 3.28 -22.52 -12.29
CA LEU A 215 2.78 -21.39 -13.04
C LEU A 215 2.09 -21.89 -14.31
N TRP A 216 2.76 -22.75 -15.09
CA TRP A 216 2.20 -23.34 -16.29
C TRP A 216 0.86 -24.04 -16.02
N THR A 217 0.72 -24.89 -15.01
CA THR A 217 -0.52 -25.64 -14.76
C THR A 217 -1.70 -24.77 -14.33
N ARG A 218 -1.47 -23.65 -13.63
CA ARG A 218 -2.52 -22.73 -13.15
C ARG A 218 -2.79 -21.54 -14.05
N PHE A 219 -1.94 -21.26 -15.04
CA PHE A 219 -2.19 -20.22 -16.03
C PHE A 219 -3.44 -20.54 -16.87
N PRO A 220 -4.36 -19.57 -17.10
CA PRO A 220 -5.54 -19.78 -17.95
C PRO A 220 -5.13 -20.27 -19.35
N ILE A 221 -5.84 -21.27 -19.87
CA ILE A 221 -5.52 -21.92 -21.17
C ILE A 221 -5.40 -20.91 -22.31
N HIS A 222 -6.24 -19.86 -22.31
CA HIS A 222 -6.20 -18.79 -23.31
C HIS A 222 -4.90 -18.00 -23.28
N PHE A 223 -4.33 -17.75 -22.10
CA PHE A 223 -3.09 -16.99 -21.96
C PHE A 223 -1.87 -17.80 -22.41
N LYS A 224 -1.88 -19.12 -22.20
CA LYS A 224 -0.84 -20.02 -22.73
C LYS A 224 -0.77 -19.99 -24.24
N LYS A 225 -1.94 -20.01 -24.91
CA LYS A 225 -2.01 -19.90 -26.38
C LYS A 225 -1.43 -18.58 -26.87
N SER A 226 -1.73 -17.47 -26.20
CA SER A 226 -1.17 -16.15 -26.56
C SER A 226 0.34 -16.06 -26.36
N VAL A 227 0.88 -16.63 -25.28
CA VAL A 227 2.34 -16.65 -25.04
C VAL A 227 3.06 -17.56 -26.04
N LEU A 228 2.50 -18.74 -26.36
CA LEU A 228 3.06 -19.63 -27.39
C LEU A 228 3.05 -18.97 -28.77
N ALA A 229 1.92 -18.35 -29.16
CA ALA A 229 1.83 -17.62 -30.43
C ALA A 229 2.82 -16.44 -30.51
N PHE A 230 3.03 -15.75 -29.39
CA PHE A 230 4.02 -14.68 -29.30
C PHE A 230 5.46 -15.21 -29.46
N ILE A 231 5.81 -16.32 -28.80
CA ILE A 231 7.14 -16.93 -28.92
C ILE A 231 7.36 -17.48 -30.34
N GLU A 232 6.36 -18.14 -30.94
CA GLU A 232 6.42 -18.60 -32.33
C GLU A 232 6.62 -17.44 -33.30
N SER A 233 5.99 -16.28 -33.09
CA SER A 233 6.20 -15.10 -33.95
C SER A 233 7.63 -14.54 -33.91
N TYR A 234 8.41 -14.86 -32.87
CA TYR A 234 9.79 -14.41 -32.72
C TYR A 234 10.84 -15.46 -33.09
N LEU A 235 10.48 -16.75 -33.11
CA LEU A 235 11.39 -17.84 -33.49
C LEU A 235 11.36 -18.16 -35.00
N PHE A 236 10.37 -17.64 -35.73
CA PHE A 236 10.25 -17.77 -37.18
C PHE A 236 10.72 -16.51 -37.95
N PHE A 237 11.59 -15.69 -37.34
CA PHE A 237 12.32 -14.61 -37.99
C PHE A 237 13.83 -14.85 -37.93
#